data_AF-A0A9E3KLT8-F1
#
_entry.id   AF-A0A9E3KLT8-F1
#
_cell.length_a   1.000
_cell.length_b   1.000
_cell.length_c   1.000
_cell.angle_alpha   90.00
_cell.angle_beta   90.00
_cell.angle_gamma   90.00
#
_symmetry.space_group_name_H-M   'P 1'
#
loop_
_entity.id
_entity.type
_entity.pdbx_description
1 polymer ?
#
loop_
_entity_poly.entity_id
_entity_poly.type
_entity_poly.pdbx_seq_one_letter_code
_entity_poly.pdbx_strand_id
1 'polypeptide(L)'
;MSRLLILILMLASLIPGLAQSSKKKKNAQAPSAQPSSVEPYYPKRTYEPQKKKSTDKVTYDARDRFYDRMEQVAKAHRKAEKELSKPQYSDPSYFGHKRPPKRRPVDKMKYCKECGIRH
;
A
#
# COMPACT_ATOMS: atom_id res chain seq x y z
N MET A 1 -49.91 -19.26 -40.07
CA MET A 1 -49.77 -19.33 -38.59
C MET A 1 -48.57 -20.18 -38.16
N SER A 2 -48.40 -21.41 -38.66
CA SER A 2 -47.28 -22.30 -38.30
C SER A 2 -45.88 -21.78 -38.68
N ARG A 3 -45.70 -21.17 -39.86
CA ARG A 3 -44.39 -20.62 -40.28
C ARG A 3 -43.92 -19.42 -39.46
N LEU A 4 -44.87 -18.66 -38.88
CA LEU A 4 -44.58 -17.50 -38.04
C LEU A 4 -44.12 -17.93 -36.64
N LEU A 5 -44.70 -19.01 -36.11
CA LEU A 5 -44.27 -19.64 -34.85
C LEU A 5 -42.85 -20.23 -34.93
N ILE A 6 -42.47 -20.82 -36.07
CA ILE A 6 -41.14 -21.40 -36.27
C ILE A 6 -40.06 -20.29 -36.33
N LEU A 7 -40.38 -19.14 -36.94
CA LEU A 7 -39.48 -17.98 -37.00
C LEU A 7 -39.26 -17.34 -35.61
N ILE A 8 -40.32 -17.27 -34.79
CA ILE A 8 -40.23 -16.76 -33.41
C ILE A 8 -39.40 -17.71 -32.52
N LEU A 9 -39.54 -19.03 -32.72
CA LEU A 9 -38.77 -20.02 -31.96
C LEU A 9 -37.26 -19.95 -32.25
N MET A 10 -36.88 -19.68 -33.50
CA MET A 10 -35.47 -19.55 -33.92
C MET A 10 -34.82 -18.23 -33.45
N LEU A 11 -35.59 -17.16 -33.27
CA LEU A 11 -35.06 -15.90 -32.73
C LEU A 11 -34.79 -15.96 -31.22
N ALA A 12 -35.55 -16.77 -30.49
CA ALA A 12 -35.45 -16.90 -29.04
C ALA A 12 -34.22 -17.70 -28.57
N SER A 13 -33.62 -18.54 -29.43
CA SER A 13 -32.44 -19.35 -29.08
C SER A 13 -31.09 -18.62 -29.19
N LEU A 14 -31.05 -17.37 -29.66
CA LEU A 14 -29.80 -16.63 -29.86
C LEU A 14 -29.29 -15.86 -28.63
N ILE A 15 -29.96 -15.93 -27.47
CA ILE A 15 -29.59 -15.13 -26.29
C ILE A 15 -29.46 -16.02 -25.04
N PRO A 16 -28.31 -16.71 -24.87
CA PRO A 16 -27.72 -16.71 -23.54
C PRO A 16 -26.19 -16.68 -23.62
N GLY A 17 -25.58 -15.48 -23.56
CA GLY A 17 -24.12 -15.37 -23.71
C GLY A 17 -23.44 -14.19 -23.04
N LEU A 18 -24.11 -13.41 -22.18
CA LEU A 18 -23.50 -12.25 -21.51
C LEU A 18 -23.86 -12.19 -20.02
N ALA A 19 -23.42 -13.18 -19.25
CA ALA A 19 -23.54 -13.14 -17.78
C ALA A 19 -22.34 -13.78 -17.07
N GLN A 20 -21.12 -13.47 -17.50
CA GLN A 20 -19.91 -13.76 -16.72
C GLN A 20 -18.90 -12.63 -16.84
N SER A 21 -19.14 -11.50 -16.17
CA SER A 21 -18.05 -10.58 -15.83
C SER A 21 -18.44 -9.64 -14.69
N SER A 22 -18.21 -10.11 -13.47
CA SER A 22 -17.63 -9.32 -12.38
C SER A 22 -17.60 -10.18 -11.12
N LYS A 23 -16.54 -11.01 -10.99
CA LYS A 23 -16.15 -11.47 -9.65
C LYS A 23 -15.74 -10.22 -8.89
N LYS A 24 -16.65 -9.70 -8.07
CA LYS A 24 -16.38 -8.70 -7.05
C LYS A 24 -15.29 -9.30 -6.15
N LYS A 25 -14.04 -8.87 -6.32
CA LYS A 25 -12.97 -9.16 -5.36
C LYS A 25 -13.44 -8.55 -4.03
N LYS A 26 -13.99 -9.39 -3.15
CA LYS A 26 -14.06 -9.07 -1.73
C LYS A 26 -12.62 -8.79 -1.31
N ASN A 27 -12.38 -7.62 -0.72
CA ASN A 27 -11.15 -7.34 0.00
C ASN A 27 -11.07 -8.34 1.16
N ALA A 28 -10.56 -9.54 0.87
CA ALA A 28 -10.02 -10.40 1.89
C ALA A 28 -8.76 -9.69 2.37
N GLN A 29 -8.78 -9.26 3.63
CA GLN A 29 -7.58 -8.89 4.36
C GLN A 29 -6.57 -10.03 4.12
N ALA A 30 -5.52 -9.76 3.34
CA ALA A 30 -4.55 -10.78 3.03
C ALA A 30 -3.96 -11.32 4.35
N PRO A 31 -3.90 -12.65 4.56
CA PRO A 31 -3.10 -13.18 5.65
C PRO A 31 -1.68 -12.67 5.44
N SER A 32 -1.02 -12.23 6.52
CA SER A 32 0.36 -11.75 6.47
C SER A 32 1.25 -12.84 5.90
N ALA A 33 1.51 -12.78 4.59
CA ALA A 33 2.41 -13.68 3.91
C ALA A 33 3.81 -13.46 4.50
N GLN A 34 4.37 -14.52 5.06
CA GLN A 34 5.78 -14.56 5.43
C GLN A 34 6.59 -14.28 4.15
N PRO A 35 7.61 -13.39 4.17
CA PRO A 35 8.37 -13.08 2.97
C PRO A 35 9.10 -14.35 2.50
N SER A 36 8.71 -14.87 1.34
CA SER A 36 9.46 -15.95 0.67
C SER A 36 10.69 -15.36 -0.01
N SER A 37 11.83 -16.06 0.00
CA SER A 37 13.10 -15.58 -0.58
C SER A 37 13.07 -15.38 -2.10
N VAL A 38 11.96 -15.71 -2.75
CA VAL A 38 11.79 -15.69 -4.21
C VAL A 38 11.18 -14.38 -4.69
N GLU A 39 10.42 -13.67 -3.85
CA GLU A 39 9.82 -12.38 -4.24
C GLU A 39 10.64 -11.19 -3.73
N PRO A 40 11.09 -10.27 -4.60
CA PRO A 40 11.71 -9.03 -4.19
C PRO A 40 10.74 -8.21 -3.33
N TYR A 41 11.17 -7.81 -2.14
CA TYR A 41 10.39 -6.93 -1.28
C TYR A 41 10.39 -5.50 -1.83
N TYR A 42 9.24 -5.04 -2.31
CA TYR A 42 9.05 -3.64 -2.71
C TYR A 42 8.48 -2.84 -1.53
N PRO A 43 9.21 -1.84 -1.00
CA PRO A 43 8.71 -1.03 0.10
C PRO A 43 7.48 -0.25 -0.35
N LYS A 44 6.36 -0.50 0.34
CA LYS A 44 5.10 0.22 0.11
C LYS A 44 5.29 1.67 0.54
N ARG A 45 5.31 2.61 -0.40
CA ARG A 45 5.40 4.05 -0.06
C ARG A 45 4.11 4.48 0.64
N THR A 46 4.14 4.53 1.97
CA THR A 46 3.02 4.98 2.82
C THR A 46 2.81 6.49 2.80
N TYR A 47 3.64 7.19 2.02
CA TYR A 47 3.73 8.63 2.08
C TYR A 47 2.82 9.39 1.13
N GLU A 48 2.37 8.72 0.08
CA GLU A 48 1.47 9.36 -0.85
C GLU A 48 0.08 9.44 -0.20
N PRO A 49 -0.48 10.65 0.00
CA PRO A 49 -1.85 10.77 0.45
C PRO A 49 -2.75 10.01 -0.52
N GLN A 50 -3.68 9.21 0.01
CA GLN A 50 -4.53 8.35 -0.82
C GLN A 50 -5.22 9.18 -1.90
N LYS A 51 -4.88 8.93 -3.17
CA LYS A 51 -5.53 9.54 -4.32
C LYS A 51 -7.00 9.11 -4.35
N LYS A 52 -7.89 9.92 -3.79
CA LYS A 52 -9.32 9.85 -4.14
C LYS A 52 -9.45 10.28 -5.60
N LYS A 53 -10.00 9.40 -6.43
CA LYS A 53 -10.35 9.73 -7.82
C LYS A 53 -11.35 10.89 -7.76
N SER A 54 -10.95 12.08 -8.19
CA SER A 54 -11.84 13.24 -8.22
C SER A 54 -12.80 13.10 -9.41
N THR A 55 -14.06 12.78 -9.12
CA THR A 55 -15.17 12.95 -10.06
C THR A 55 -15.71 14.39 -10.05
N ASP A 56 -15.10 15.28 -9.25
CA ASP A 56 -15.54 16.65 -9.09
C ASP A 56 -15.27 17.47 -10.36
N LYS A 57 -16.34 18.09 -10.86
CA LYS A 57 -16.27 19.09 -11.92
C LYS A 57 -15.44 20.27 -11.41
N VAL A 58 -14.68 20.92 -12.30
CA VAL A 58 -13.88 22.11 -11.96
C VAL A 58 -14.82 23.16 -11.37
N THR A 59 -14.73 23.33 -10.04
CA THR A 59 -15.51 24.28 -9.25
C THR A 59 -14.70 25.57 -9.10
N TYR A 60 -15.34 26.65 -8.65
CA TYR A 60 -14.67 27.93 -8.40
C TYR A 60 -13.41 27.78 -7.50
N ASP A 61 -13.47 26.87 -6.52
CA ASP A 61 -12.39 26.64 -5.55
C ASP A 61 -11.30 25.65 -6.02
N ALA A 62 -11.28 25.28 -7.32
CA ALA A 62 -10.35 24.26 -7.82
C ALA A 62 -8.88 24.66 -7.63
N ARG A 63 -8.59 25.97 -7.71
CA ARG A 63 -7.26 26.54 -7.48
C ARG A 63 -6.83 26.35 -6.02
N ASP A 64 -7.68 26.68 -5.07
CA ASP A 64 -7.36 26.61 -3.64
C ASP A 64 -7.16 25.16 -3.20
N ARG A 65 -8.04 24.26 -3.65
CA ARG A 65 -7.90 22.80 -3.41
C ARG A 65 -6.61 22.21 -4.00
N PHE A 66 -6.06 22.81 -5.06
CA PHE A 66 -4.76 22.41 -5.60
C PHE A 66 -3.63 22.81 -4.64
N TYR A 67 -3.61 24.07 -4.19
CA TYR A 67 -2.59 24.55 -3.25
C TYR A 67 -2.66 23.82 -1.90
N ASP A 68 -3.86 23.51 -1.39
CA ASP A 68 -4.03 22.73 -0.17
C ASP A 68 -3.39 21.34 -0.28
N ARG A 69 -3.57 20.66 -1.43
CA ARG A 69 -2.94 19.35 -1.68
C ARG A 69 -1.42 19.48 -1.76
N MET A 70 -0.92 20.51 -2.43
CA MET A 70 0.52 20.77 -2.52
C MET A 70 1.12 21.03 -1.13
N GLU A 71 0.44 21.81 -0.30
CA GLU A 71 0.89 22.07 1.07
C GLU A 71 0.86 20.81 1.94
N GLN A 72 -0.19 19.97 1.82
CA GLN A 72 -0.26 18.69 2.52
C GLN A 72 0.86 17.74 2.11
N VAL A 73 1.19 17.66 0.82
CA VAL A 73 2.32 16.86 0.32
C VAL A 73 3.64 17.40 0.85
N ALA A 74 3.85 18.72 0.86
CA ALA A 74 5.06 19.33 1.42
C ALA A 74 5.19 19.11 2.94
N LYS A 75 4.08 19.22 3.68
CA LYS A 75 4.03 18.94 5.13
C LYS A 75 4.29 17.47 5.42
N ALA A 76 3.76 16.56 4.59
CA ALA A 76 4.15 15.17 4.63
C ALA A 76 5.67 15.11 4.43
N HIS A 77 6.22 15.69 3.33
CA HIS A 77 7.65 15.66 2.94
C HIS A 77 8.58 15.89 4.14
N ARG A 78 8.34 17.01 4.81
CA ARG A 78 9.11 17.46 5.97
C ARG A 78 9.00 16.50 7.17
N LYS A 79 7.83 15.90 7.40
CA LYS A 79 7.65 14.95 8.52
C LYS A 79 8.45 13.67 8.30
N ALA A 80 8.46 13.09 7.09
CA ALA A 80 9.25 11.88 6.87
C ALA A 80 10.75 12.16 6.87
N GLU A 81 11.21 13.27 6.29
CA GLU A 81 12.62 13.67 6.38
C GLU A 81 13.08 13.78 7.84
N LYS A 82 12.26 14.39 8.70
CA LYS A 82 12.52 14.49 10.14
C LYS A 82 12.52 13.14 10.85
N GLU A 83 11.71 12.19 10.40
CA GLU A 83 11.72 10.84 10.96
C GLU A 83 12.93 10.04 10.51
N LEU A 84 13.36 10.22 9.26
CA LEU A 84 14.49 9.54 8.65
C LEU A 84 15.83 10.10 9.15
N SER A 85 15.88 11.36 9.56
CA SER A 85 17.05 11.98 10.19
C SER A 85 17.27 11.55 11.64
N LYS A 86 16.38 10.76 12.24
CA LYS A 86 16.61 10.23 13.60
C LYS A 86 17.83 9.30 13.58
N PRO A 87 18.69 9.35 14.63
CA PRO A 87 19.90 8.52 14.70
C PRO A 87 19.59 7.02 14.66
N GLN A 88 18.35 6.64 14.99
CA GLN A 88 17.86 5.28 14.87
C GLN A 88 17.99 4.70 13.45
N TYR A 89 17.93 5.55 12.41
CA TYR A 89 18.01 5.12 11.01
C TYR A 89 19.37 5.40 10.36
N SER A 90 20.24 6.21 10.98
CA SER A 90 21.60 6.48 10.48
C SER A 90 22.67 5.60 11.13
N ASP A 91 22.53 5.33 12.44
CA ASP A 91 23.62 4.78 13.22
C ASP A 91 23.53 3.25 13.33
N PRO A 92 24.60 2.51 13.01
CA PRO A 92 24.57 1.06 13.09
C PRO A 92 24.32 0.49 14.48
N SER A 93 24.64 1.28 15.52
CA SER A 93 24.40 0.90 16.92
C SER A 93 22.91 0.79 17.27
N TYR A 94 22.01 1.36 16.46
CA TYR A 94 20.57 1.39 16.70
C TYR A 94 19.78 0.38 15.86
N PHE A 95 20.42 -0.35 14.93
CA PHE A 95 19.73 -1.32 14.08
C PHE A 95 18.98 -2.35 14.93
N GLY A 96 17.66 -2.42 14.72
CA GLY A 96 16.79 -3.36 15.44
C GLY A 96 16.49 -2.96 16.88
N HIS A 97 16.93 -1.79 17.36
CA HIS A 97 16.68 -1.34 18.72
C HIS A 97 15.96 0.00 18.78
N LYS A 98 15.10 0.17 19.80
CA LYS A 98 14.51 1.48 20.14
C LYS A 98 15.46 2.38 20.93
N ARG A 99 16.48 1.80 21.57
CA ARG A 99 17.50 2.50 22.37
C ARG A 99 18.86 1.89 22.07
N PRO A 100 19.95 2.67 22.09
CA PRO A 100 21.25 2.11 21.78
C PRO A 100 21.63 1.10 22.88
N PRO A 101 22.12 -0.09 22.51
CA PRO A 101 22.57 -1.08 23.49
C PRO A 101 23.69 -0.55 24.38
N LYS A 102 23.74 -1.03 25.62
CA LYS A 102 24.81 -0.70 26.56
C LYS A 102 26.14 -1.25 26.01
N ARG A 103 27.05 -0.36 25.62
CA ARG A 103 28.41 -0.72 25.21
C ARG A 103 29.19 -1.30 26.39
N ARG A 104 29.73 -2.51 26.24
CA ARG A 104 30.56 -3.19 27.24
C ARG A 104 32.00 -3.34 26.74
N PRO A 105 33.00 -3.44 27.64
CA PRO A 105 34.35 -3.82 27.24
C PRO A 105 34.36 -5.21 26.60
N VAL A 106 35.38 -5.47 25.77
CA VAL A 106 35.46 -6.65 24.88
C VAL A 106 35.20 -7.97 25.62
N ASP A 107 35.77 -8.12 26.82
CA ASP A 107 35.67 -9.34 27.64
C ASP A 107 34.28 -9.57 28.27
N LYS A 108 33.42 -8.56 28.27
CA LYS A 108 32.11 -8.58 28.95
C LYS A 108 30.94 -8.37 27.99
N MET A 109 31.17 -8.31 26.68
CA MET A 109 30.10 -8.15 25.69
C MET A 109 29.11 -9.33 25.77
N LYS A 110 27.82 -9.04 25.66
CA LYS A 110 26.76 -10.07 25.63
C LYS A 110 25.90 -9.90 24.40
N TYR A 111 25.28 -10.98 23.93
CA TYR A 111 24.29 -10.92 22.86
C TYR A 111 23.06 -10.12 23.31
N CYS A 112 22.62 -9.18 22.48
CA CYS A 112 21.37 -8.48 22.71
C CYS A 112 20.18 -9.31 22.22
N LYS A 113 19.11 -9.36 23.02
CA LYS A 113 17.92 -10.19 22.75
C LYS A 113 17.09 -9.69 21.56
N GLU A 114 17.25 -8.41 21.19
CA GLU A 114 16.46 -7.78 20.14
C GLU A 114 17.13 -7.89 18.75
N CYS A 115 18.45 -7.72 18.65
CA CYS A 115 19.17 -7.74 17.36
C CYS A 115 20.04 -8.99 17.14
N GLY A 116 20.30 -9.78 18.19
CA GLY A 116 21.17 -10.96 18.12
C GLY A 116 22.68 -10.67 17.97
N ILE A 117 23.11 -9.41 17.98
CA ILE A 117 24.52 -9.00 17.86
C ILE A 117 25.14 -8.83 19.26
N ARG A 118 26.46 -9.01 19.40
CA ARG A 118 27.21 -8.70 20.63
C ARG A 118 27.40 -7.18 20.79
N HIS A 119 27.03 -6.66 21.95
CA HIS A 119 27.26 -5.28 22.38
C HIS A 119 27.95 -5.20 23.76
#